data_AF-A0A961ZIU4-F1
#
_entry.id   AF-A0A961ZIU4-F1
#
_cell.length_a   1.000
_cell.length_b   1.000
_cell.length_c   1.000
_cell.angle_alpha   90.00
_cell.angle_beta   90.00
_cell.angle_gamma   90.00
#
_symmetry.space_group_name_H-M   'P 1'
#
loop_
_entity.id
_entity.type
_entity.pdbx_description
1 polymer ?
#
loop_
_entity_poly.entity_id
_entity_poly.type
_entity_poly.pdbx_seq_one_letter_code
_entity_poly.pdbx_strand_id
1 'polypeptide(L)'
;MDLGEVWMEYCFEAIGRPAKAPALRPLAPMEVVERLFDFHPLFTARLDIINAAPYSTVFDEDADAALLALARDDDLASWETLSAGGWRVLLERLIYSEVVVIANQVAGTLVIARLPPGLTRQQEARTLLLQFLLGGGRTIDRRLLPAQAPGRAPAFPALPLRQH
;
A
#
# COMPACT_ATOMS: atom_id res chain seq x y z
N MET A 1 -16.40 12.15 -5.29
CA MET A 1 -15.92 10.93 -4.63
C MET A 1 -14.52 11.23 -4.15
N ASP A 2 -14.28 11.13 -2.85
CA ASP A 2 -12.93 11.24 -2.31
C ASP A 2 -12.13 9.99 -2.75
N LEU A 3 -10.89 10.17 -3.21
CA LEU A 3 -10.03 9.05 -3.61
C LEU A 3 -9.80 8.09 -2.43
N GLY A 4 -9.75 8.63 -1.21
CA GLY A 4 -9.63 7.84 0.01
C GLY A 4 -10.85 6.95 0.33
N GLU A 5 -11.96 7.10 -0.40
CA GLU A 5 -13.19 6.33 -0.22
C GLU A 5 -13.41 5.28 -1.33
N VAL A 6 -12.59 5.29 -2.37
CA VAL A 6 -12.71 4.39 -3.54
C VAL A 6 -12.70 2.90 -3.15
N TRP A 7 -11.93 2.54 -2.12
CA TRP A 7 -11.87 1.17 -1.61
C TRP A 7 -13.23 0.66 -1.10
N MET A 8 -14.12 1.54 -0.63
CA MET A 8 -15.47 1.16 -0.18
C MET A 8 -16.36 0.76 -1.36
N GLU A 9 -16.28 1.48 -2.48
CA GLU A 9 -17.00 1.10 -3.70
C GLU A 9 -16.50 -0.25 -4.22
N TYR A 10 -15.18 -0.46 -4.25
CA TYR A 10 -14.61 -1.78 -4.59
C TYR A 10 -15.15 -2.90 -3.70
N CYS A 11 -15.19 -2.68 -2.38
CA CYS A 11 -15.76 -3.65 -1.44
C CYS A 11 -17.21 -3.97 -1.75
N PHE A 12 -18.03 -2.94 -1.98
CA PHE A 12 -19.46 -3.12 -2.19
C PHE A 12 -19.75 -3.83 -3.51
N GLU A 13 -19.00 -3.57 -4.57
CA GLU A 13 -19.10 -4.35 -5.80
C GLU A 13 -18.68 -5.81 -5.56
N ALA A 14 -17.55 -6.02 -4.88
CA ALA A 14 -17.00 -7.36 -4.62
C ALA A 14 -17.94 -8.28 -3.82
N ILE A 15 -18.74 -7.73 -2.88
CA ILE A 15 -19.67 -8.50 -2.03
C ILE A 15 -21.14 -8.41 -2.47
N GLY A 16 -21.45 -7.71 -3.57
CA GLY A 16 -22.80 -7.58 -4.11
C GLY A 16 -23.71 -6.62 -3.34
N ARG A 17 -23.32 -5.35 -3.23
CA ARG A 17 -24.04 -4.17 -2.68
C ARG A 17 -25.13 -4.54 -1.66
N PRO A 18 -24.75 -4.81 -0.40
CA PRO A 18 -25.71 -5.27 0.59
C PRO A 18 -26.74 -4.19 0.92
N ALA A 19 -28.00 -4.59 1.14
CA ALA A 19 -29.10 -3.68 1.46
C ALA A 19 -28.91 -2.91 2.80
N LYS A 20 -27.98 -3.36 3.64
CA LYS A 20 -27.57 -2.71 4.88
C LYS A 20 -26.04 -2.71 4.97
N ALA A 21 -25.49 -1.67 5.58
CA ALA A 21 -24.05 -1.58 5.83
C ALA A 21 -23.59 -2.81 6.65
N PRO A 22 -22.60 -3.58 6.16
CA PRO A 22 -22.11 -4.76 6.85
C PRO A 22 -21.33 -4.38 8.10
N ALA A 23 -21.38 -5.21 9.13
CA ALA A 23 -20.53 -5.05 10.31
C ALA A 23 -19.06 -5.28 9.89
N LEU A 24 -18.22 -4.27 10.08
CA LEU A 24 -16.82 -4.36 9.64
C LEU A 24 -15.98 -5.17 10.63
N ARG A 25 -15.26 -6.17 10.11
CA ARG A 25 -14.29 -6.98 10.83
C ARG A 25 -13.02 -6.16 11.07
N PRO A 26 -12.50 -6.08 12.31
CA PRO A 26 -11.22 -5.44 12.57
C PRO A 26 -10.06 -6.29 12.04
N LEU A 27 -9.00 -5.63 11.57
CA LEU A 27 -7.72 -6.26 11.23
C LEU A 27 -6.60 -5.66 12.08
N ALA A 28 -5.77 -6.53 12.66
CA ALA A 28 -4.55 -6.16 13.33
C ALA A 28 -3.47 -5.71 12.32
N PRO A 29 -2.48 -4.91 12.74
CA PRO A 29 -1.44 -4.43 11.85
C PRO A 29 -0.72 -5.53 11.06
N MET A 30 -0.33 -6.62 11.71
CA MET A 30 0.38 -7.71 11.01
C MET A 30 -0.48 -8.44 9.97
N GLU A 31 -1.80 -8.53 10.17
CA GLU A 31 -2.71 -9.06 9.14
C GLU A 31 -2.70 -8.14 7.91
N VAL A 32 -2.65 -6.82 8.11
CA VAL A 32 -2.57 -5.86 7.00
C VAL A 32 -1.24 -5.96 6.27
N VAL A 33 -0.10 -6.07 6.98
CA VAL A 33 1.21 -6.29 6.35
C VAL A 33 1.20 -7.57 5.52
N GLU A 34 0.68 -8.67 6.05
CA GLU A 34 0.61 -9.95 5.33
C GLU A 34 -0.16 -9.81 4.00
N ARG A 35 -1.25 -9.03 3.99
CA ARG A 35 -2.05 -8.79 2.77
C ARG A 35 -1.36 -7.85 1.80
N LEU A 36 -0.66 -6.82 2.27
CA LEU A 36 0.11 -5.90 1.42
C LEU A 36 1.32 -6.62 0.79
N PHE A 37 1.91 -7.58 1.51
CA PHE A 37 3.04 -8.36 1.02
C PHE A 37 2.70 -9.20 -0.23
N ASP A 38 1.44 -9.59 -0.40
CA ASP A 38 0.98 -10.33 -1.59
C ASP A 38 1.24 -9.56 -2.91
N PHE A 39 1.45 -8.23 -2.85
CA PHE A 39 1.78 -7.40 -4.02
C PHE A 39 3.28 -7.26 -4.30
N HIS A 40 4.17 -7.67 -3.39
CA HIS A 40 5.63 -7.54 -3.57
C HIS A 40 6.16 -8.16 -4.87
N PRO A 41 5.70 -9.35 -5.31
CA PRO A 41 6.13 -9.92 -6.59
C PRO A 41 5.85 -8.99 -7.78
N LEU A 42 4.75 -8.23 -7.76
CA LEU A 42 4.37 -7.30 -8.81
C LEU A 42 5.39 -6.15 -8.94
N PHE A 43 5.82 -5.58 -7.83
CA PHE A 43 6.84 -4.53 -7.81
C PHE A 43 8.24 -5.08 -8.10
N THR A 44 8.56 -6.26 -7.57
CA THR A 44 9.87 -6.90 -7.74
C THR A 44 10.16 -7.19 -9.22
N ALA A 45 9.16 -7.62 -9.98
CA ALA A 45 9.28 -7.88 -11.41
C ALA A 45 9.63 -6.63 -12.25
N ARG A 46 9.51 -5.43 -11.67
CA ARG A 46 9.68 -4.12 -12.33
C ARG A 46 10.68 -3.22 -11.61
N LEU A 47 11.50 -3.82 -10.74
CA LEU A 47 12.39 -3.06 -9.87
C LEU A 47 13.47 -2.31 -10.66
N ASP A 48 13.86 -2.83 -11.83
CA ASP A 48 14.76 -2.19 -12.78
C ASP A 48 14.21 -0.86 -13.30
N ILE A 49 12.96 -0.85 -13.81
CA ILE A 49 12.32 0.37 -14.32
C ILE A 49 12.02 1.35 -13.18
N ILE A 50 11.60 0.83 -12.02
CA ILE A 50 11.33 1.65 -10.84
C ILE A 50 12.60 2.37 -10.41
N ASN A 51 13.73 1.65 -10.33
CA ASN A 51 15.00 2.21 -9.89
C ASN A 51 15.59 3.26 -10.84
N ALA A 52 15.28 3.16 -12.13
CA ALA A 52 15.69 4.15 -13.13
C ALA A 52 14.93 5.49 -13.01
N ALA A 53 13.75 5.51 -12.39
CA ALA A 53 12.94 6.72 -12.23
C ALA A 53 13.15 7.35 -10.84
N PRO A 54 13.47 8.66 -10.73
CA PRO A 54 13.34 9.37 -9.48
C PRO A 54 11.86 9.51 -9.11
N TYR A 55 11.54 9.53 -7.82
CA TYR A 55 10.19 9.87 -7.40
C TYR A 55 9.85 11.31 -7.78
N SER A 56 8.63 11.51 -8.28
CA SER A 56 8.08 12.84 -8.55
C SER A 56 6.55 12.82 -8.46
N THR A 57 5.98 13.83 -7.81
CA THR A 57 4.52 14.00 -7.66
C THR A 57 3.82 14.28 -8.98
N VAL A 58 4.56 14.63 -10.04
CA VAL A 58 3.97 14.79 -11.39
C VAL A 58 3.38 13.48 -11.93
N PHE A 59 3.77 12.33 -11.35
CA PHE A 59 3.24 11.02 -11.69
C PHE A 59 2.16 10.52 -10.72
N ASP A 60 1.70 11.36 -9.77
CA ASP A 60 0.63 10.97 -8.84
C ASP A 60 -0.68 10.65 -9.58
N GLU A 61 -1.01 11.40 -10.64
CA GLU A 61 -2.20 11.15 -11.45
C GLU A 61 -2.14 9.80 -12.19
N ASP A 62 -0.95 9.39 -12.64
CA ASP A 62 -0.73 8.10 -13.31
C ASP A 62 -0.96 6.93 -12.32
N ALA A 63 -0.38 7.04 -11.12
CA ALA A 63 -0.60 6.09 -10.04
C ALA A 63 -2.07 6.04 -9.57
N ASP A 64 -2.70 7.21 -9.41
CA ASP A 64 -4.11 7.32 -9.02
C ASP A 64 -5.03 6.70 -10.08
N ALA A 65 -4.76 6.94 -11.37
CA ALA A 65 -5.52 6.36 -12.48
C ALA A 65 -5.45 4.82 -12.49
N ALA A 66 -4.27 4.24 -12.25
CA ALA A 66 -4.10 2.80 -12.19
C ALA A 66 -4.80 2.16 -10.97
N LEU A 67 -4.82 2.83 -9.82
CA LEU A 67 -5.56 2.39 -8.63
C LEU A 67 -7.08 2.52 -8.84
N LEU A 68 -7.53 3.57 -9.53
CA LEU A 68 -8.94 3.74 -9.90
C LEU A 68 -9.40 2.68 -10.91
N ALA A 69 -8.54 2.30 -11.87
CA ALA A 69 -8.81 1.21 -12.80
C ALA A 69 -8.93 -0.13 -12.05
N LEU A 70 -8.01 -0.40 -11.12
CA LEU A 70 -8.12 -1.58 -10.24
C LEU A 70 -9.44 -1.59 -9.46
N ALA A 71 -9.85 -0.46 -8.89
CA ALA A 71 -11.09 -0.37 -8.13
C ALA A 71 -12.35 -0.59 -8.98
N ARG A 72 -12.31 -0.22 -10.26
CA ARG A 72 -13.45 -0.32 -11.18
C ARG A 72 -13.55 -1.68 -11.85
N ASP A 73 -12.42 -2.19 -12.33
CA ASP A 73 -12.37 -3.33 -13.24
C ASP A 73 -11.81 -4.59 -12.56
N ASP A 74 -11.38 -4.49 -11.30
CA ASP A 74 -10.68 -5.55 -10.54
C ASP A 74 -9.43 -6.09 -11.27
N ASP A 75 -8.84 -5.26 -12.13
CA ASP A 75 -7.78 -5.65 -13.06
C ASP A 75 -6.45 -4.95 -12.78
N LEU A 76 -5.43 -5.77 -12.50
CA LEU A 76 -4.03 -5.34 -12.34
C LEU A 76 -3.26 -5.35 -13.67
N ALA A 77 -3.78 -5.95 -14.74
CA ALA A 77 -3.09 -5.98 -16.04
C ALA A 77 -2.97 -4.58 -16.65
N SER A 78 -3.89 -3.67 -16.31
CA SER A 78 -3.78 -2.24 -16.67
C SER A 78 -2.49 -1.59 -16.15
N TRP A 79 -1.83 -2.15 -15.13
CA TRP A 79 -0.59 -1.62 -14.58
C TRP A 79 0.62 -1.90 -15.49
N GLU A 80 0.52 -2.80 -16.47
CA GLU A 80 1.58 -3.04 -17.45
C GLU A 80 1.89 -1.79 -18.29
N THR A 81 0.93 -0.88 -18.43
CA THR A 81 1.09 0.36 -19.18
C THR A 81 1.52 1.56 -18.34
N LEU A 82 1.70 1.39 -17.02
CA LEU A 82 2.14 2.46 -16.14
C LEU A 82 3.53 2.97 -16.53
N SER A 83 3.71 4.29 -16.41
CA SER A 83 5.04 4.88 -16.55
C SER A 83 5.98 4.40 -15.43
N ALA A 84 7.29 4.46 -15.66
CA ALA A 84 8.27 4.18 -14.62
C ALA A 84 8.10 5.11 -13.39
N GLY A 85 7.66 6.35 -13.62
CA GLY A 85 7.32 7.31 -12.57
C GLY A 85 6.09 6.89 -11.77
N GLY A 86 5.02 6.44 -12.43
CA GLY A 86 3.82 5.92 -11.78
C GLY A 86 4.12 4.68 -10.93
N TRP A 87 4.90 3.73 -11.46
CA TRP A 87 5.40 2.58 -10.70
C TRP A 87 6.22 2.99 -9.48
N ARG A 88 7.12 3.98 -9.62
CA ARG A 88 7.89 4.51 -8.49
C ARG A 88 6.98 5.11 -7.42
N VAL A 89 5.97 5.89 -7.82
CA VAL A 89 4.99 6.47 -6.88
C VAL A 89 4.28 5.36 -6.12
N LEU A 90 3.73 4.35 -6.81
CA LEU A 90 3.02 3.23 -6.16
C LEU A 90 3.90 2.48 -5.16
N LEU A 91 5.17 2.20 -5.52
CA LEU A 91 6.10 1.53 -4.61
C LEU A 91 6.37 2.37 -3.35
N GLU A 92 6.60 3.66 -3.50
CA GLU A 92 6.88 4.56 -2.37
C GLU A 92 5.67 4.67 -1.43
N ARG A 93 4.46 4.71 -1.98
CA ARG A 93 3.22 4.70 -1.20
C ARG A 93 3.01 3.38 -0.46
N LEU A 94 3.36 2.25 -1.09
CA LEU A 94 3.34 0.93 -0.46
C LEU A 94 4.33 0.86 0.71
N ILE A 95 5.60 1.21 0.47
CA ILE A 95 6.65 1.19 1.51
C ILE A 95 6.25 2.06 2.70
N TYR A 96 5.80 3.29 2.45
CA TYR A 96 5.34 4.17 3.52
C TYR A 96 4.18 3.55 4.31
N SER A 97 3.20 2.98 3.60
CA SER A 97 2.04 2.35 4.24
C SER A 97 2.46 1.17 5.12
N GLU A 98 3.38 0.33 4.66
CA GLU A 98 3.95 -0.77 5.46
C GLU A 98 4.69 -0.25 6.69
N VAL A 99 5.50 0.81 6.55
CA VAL A 99 6.19 1.45 7.68
C VAL A 99 5.19 1.97 8.71
N VAL A 100 4.11 2.63 8.29
CA VAL A 100 3.06 3.12 9.19
C VAL A 100 2.35 1.96 9.90
N VAL A 101 2.05 0.89 9.18
CA VAL A 101 1.41 -0.29 9.75
C VAL A 101 2.32 -0.96 10.79
N ILE A 102 3.60 -1.15 10.47
CA ILE A 102 4.59 -1.73 11.40
C ILE A 102 4.81 -0.81 12.62
N ALA A 103 4.87 0.50 12.44
CA ALA A 103 4.99 1.45 13.55
C ALA A 103 3.79 1.35 14.51
N ASN A 104 2.58 1.18 13.97
CA ASN A 104 1.38 0.94 14.78
C ASN A 104 1.45 -0.40 15.54
N GLN A 105 1.99 -1.46 14.93
CA GLN A 105 2.22 -2.72 15.63
C GLN A 105 3.14 -2.53 16.83
N VAL A 106 4.26 -1.82 16.65
CA VAL A 106 5.24 -1.54 17.72
C VAL A 106 4.62 -0.69 18.83
N ALA A 107 3.73 0.25 18.48
CA ALA A 107 2.99 1.07 19.43
C ALA A 107 1.87 0.31 20.19
N GLY A 108 1.63 -0.97 19.89
CA GLY A 108 0.60 -1.78 20.52
C GLY A 108 -0.82 -1.55 19.98
N THR A 109 -0.96 -0.94 18.79
CA THR A 109 -2.26 -0.77 18.14
C THR A 109 -2.87 -2.13 17.81
N LEU A 110 -4.07 -2.40 18.33
CA LEU A 110 -4.75 -3.68 18.13
C LEU A 110 -5.52 -3.76 16.81
N VAL A 111 -5.96 -2.62 16.26
CA VAL A 111 -6.77 -2.55 15.04
C VAL A 111 -6.32 -1.35 14.21
N ILE A 112 -5.95 -1.58 12.95
CA ILE A 112 -5.54 -0.52 12.03
C ILE A 112 -6.45 -0.37 10.81
N ALA A 113 -7.14 -1.44 10.42
CA ALA A 113 -8.08 -1.43 9.31
C ALA A 113 -9.37 -2.18 9.68
N ARG A 114 -10.43 -1.93 8.91
CA ARG A 114 -11.74 -2.55 9.09
C ARG A 114 -12.33 -2.87 7.73
N LEU A 115 -12.59 -4.15 7.47
CA LEU A 115 -13.10 -4.63 6.19
C LEU A 115 -14.46 -5.31 6.35
N PRO A 116 -15.35 -5.27 5.36
CA PRO A 116 -16.57 -6.07 5.39
C PRO A 116 -16.24 -7.57 5.31
N PRO A 117 -17.02 -8.44 5.98
CA PRO A 117 -16.91 -9.88 5.80
C PRO A 117 -17.35 -10.30 4.40
N GLY A 118 -16.92 -11.48 3.96
CA GLY A 118 -17.31 -12.05 2.67
C GLY A 118 -16.33 -11.77 1.52
N LEU A 119 -15.33 -10.92 1.74
CA LEU A 119 -14.21 -10.76 0.82
C LEU A 119 -13.32 -12.01 0.83
N THR A 120 -12.88 -12.44 -0.35
CA THR A 120 -11.78 -13.40 -0.47
C THR A 120 -10.47 -12.75 -0.02
N ARG A 121 -9.45 -13.56 0.32
CA ARG A 121 -8.12 -13.05 0.70
C ARG A 121 -7.55 -12.05 -0.33
N GLN A 122 -7.72 -12.33 -1.62
CA GLN A 122 -7.25 -11.45 -2.68
C GLN A 122 -8.00 -10.12 -2.73
N GLN A 123 -9.32 -10.16 -2.53
CA GLN A 123 -10.15 -8.95 -2.44
C GLN A 123 -9.84 -8.15 -1.17
N GLU A 124 -9.55 -8.80 -0.04
CA GLU A 124 -9.05 -8.12 1.17
C GLU A 124 -7.74 -7.39 0.87
N ALA A 125 -6.78 -8.07 0.22
CA ALA A 125 -5.50 -7.48 -0.14
C ALA A 125 -5.66 -6.27 -1.07
N ARG A 126 -6.48 -6.38 -2.12
CA ARG A 126 -6.76 -5.26 -3.05
C ARG A 126 -7.48 -4.11 -2.35
N THR A 127 -8.41 -4.41 -1.45
CA THR A 127 -9.09 -3.39 -0.66
C THR A 127 -8.11 -2.61 0.20
N LEU A 128 -7.22 -3.30 0.91
CA LEU A 128 -6.20 -2.67 1.74
C LEU A 128 -5.23 -1.86 0.88
N LEU A 129 -4.81 -2.39 -0.27
CA LEU A 129 -3.98 -1.65 -1.21
C LEU A 129 -4.65 -0.32 -1.62
N LEU A 130 -5.91 -0.34 -2.01
CA LEU A 130 -6.67 0.87 -2.37
C LEU A 130 -6.81 1.82 -1.17
N GLN A 131 -7.21 1.31 0.00
CA GLN A 131 -7.39 2.10 1.22
C GLN A 131 -6.10 2.84 1.61
N PHE A 132 -4.96 2.15 1.57
CA PHE A 132 -3.69 2.71 2.00
C PHE A 132 -3.05 3.59 0.91
N LEU A 133 -3.05 3.18 -0.37
CA LEU A 133 -2.34 3.92 -1.43
C LEU A 133 -3.13 5.09 -2.01
N LEU A 134 -4.48 5.09 -1.96
CA LEU A 134 -5.30 6.26 -2.27
C LEU A 134 -5.63 7.11 -1.02
N GLY A 135 -5.48 6.54 0.17
CA GLY A 135 -5.64 7.23 1.46
C GLY A 135 -4.31 7.77 1.99
N GLY A 136 -3.89 7.29 3.17
CA GLY A 136 -2.75 7.86 3.91
C GLY A 136 -1.40 7.81 3.19
N GLY A 137 -1.19 6.83 2.31
CA GLY A 137 -0.01 6.74 1.43
C GLY A 137 -0.03 7.77 0.30
N ARG A 138 -1.19 8.27 -0.11
CA ARG A 138 -1.29 9.35 -1.10
C ARG A 138 -0.87 10.69 -0.52
N THR A 139 -1.11 10.91 0.77
CA THR A 139 -0.85 12.18 1.47
C THR A 139 0.59 12.33 1.95
N ILE A 140 1.53 11.52 1.44
CA ILE A 140 2.94 11.63 1.80
C ILE A 140 3.47 13.00 1.37
N ASP A 141 3.70 13.89 2.34
CA ASP A 141 4.54 15.06 2.10
C ASP A 141 6.00 14.66 2.30
N ARG A 142 6.70 14.34 1.20
CA ARG A 142 8.12 13.98 1.25
C ARG A 142 9.01 15.10 1.80
N ARG A 143 8.55 16.36 1.86
CA ARG A 143 9.30 17.44 2.51
C ARG A 143 9.38 17.24 4.02
N LEU A 144 8.47 16.46 4.60
CA LEU A 144 8.47 16.08 6.00
C LEU A 144 9.30 14.82 6.27
N LEU A 145 9.64 14.05 5.23
CA LEU A 145 10.56 12.94 5.34
C LEU A 145 12.00 13.48 5.34
N PRO A 146 12.87 13.01 6.25
CA PRO A 146 14.25 13.45 6.24
C PRO A 146 14.93 12.97 4.95
N ALA A 147 15.71 13.86 4.31
CA ALA A 147 16.43 13.55 3.04
C ALA A 147 17.37 12.34 3.14
N GLN A 148 17.73 11.98 4.37
CA GLN A 148 18.43 10.76 4.73
C GLN A 148 17.77 10.21 6.00
N ALA A 149 17.51 8.90 6.06
CA ALA A 149 17.10 8.26 7.30
C ALA A 149 18.13 8.57 8.40
N PRO A 150 17.72 8.93 9.62
CA PRO A 150 18.65 9.11 10.73
C PRO A 150 19.29 7.76 11.06
N GLY A 151 20.47 7.53 10.50
CA GLY A 151 21.17 6.28 10.63
C GLY A 151 22.29 6.17 9.60
N ARG A 152 23.49 5.84 10.06
CA ARG A 152 24.54 5.35 9.18
C ARG A 152 24.22 3.89 8.92
N ALA A 153 24.20 3.45 7.66
CA ALA A 153 24.18 2.02 7.36
C ALA A 153 25.28 1.34 8.20
N PRO A 154 24.99 0.23 8.91
CA PRO A 154 26.02 -0.47 9.65
C PRO A 154 27.17 -0.79 8.70
N ALA A 155 28.40 -0.69 9.17
CA ALA A 155 29.55 -1.11 8.39
C ALA A 155 29.31 -2.56 7.94
N PHE A 156 29.35 -2.80 6.62
CA PHE A 156 29.28 -4.14 6.07
C PHE A 156 30.71 -4.70 5.98
N PRO A 157 30.97 -5.93 6.45
CA PRO A 157 30.03 -6.87 7.06
C PRO A 157 29.63 -6.47 8.49
N ALA A 158 28.37 -6.73 8.84
CA ALA A 158 27.88 -6.54 10.21
C ALA A 158 28.78 -7.31 11.18
N LEU A 159 29.43 -6.60 12.09
CA LEU A 159 30.23 -7.22 13.13
C LEU A 159 29.33 -8.18 13.94
N PRO A 160 29.74 -9.43 14.17
CA PRO A 160 28.94 -10.36 14.96
C PRO A 160 28.70 -9.76 16.35
N LEU A 161 27.42 -9.66 16.72
CA LEU A 161 27.00 -9.28 18.06
C LEU A 161 27.70 -10.22 19.05
N ARG A 162 28.65 -9.67 19.84
CA ARG A 162 29.26 -10.42 20.93
C ARG A 162 28.15 -10.73 21.93
N GLN A 163 27.82 -12.01 22.04
CA GLN A 163 26.95 -12.53 23.08
C GLN A 163 27.64 -12.27 24.43
N HIS A 164 26.98 -11.52 25.31
CA HIS A 164 27.30 -11.39 26.72
C HIS A 164 26.26 -12.17 27.52
#